data_AF-A0A421J7L1-F1
#
_entry.id   AF-A0A421J7L1-F1
#
_cell.length_a   1.000
_cell.length_b   1.000
_cell.length_c   1.000
_cell.angle_alpha   90.00
_cell.angle_beta   90.00
_cell.angle_gamma   90.00
#
_symmetry.space_group_name_H-M   'P 1'
#
loop_
_entity.id
_entity.type
_entity.pdbx_description
1 polymer ?
#
loop_
_entity_poly.entity_id
_entity_poly.type
_entity_poly.pdbx_seq_one_letter_code
_entity_poly.pdbx_strand_id
1 'polypeptide(L)'
;MLCRQGLRIPHFHLRTVRTLSVSNGATDTSRKSKKTRHLALKQHPDLPSKNPFLDQLNVLKTSPSRENVQGLLNACASEKKSGSVTIAIQAYLLATTSLRNLTKSEIDRNTQNLLATFKYCNDIHQLLHLRYLWVNVIPKTAQSPANKVRYFVAFIQVMLNTSQILRAKQLFIDILTSELDLAPRDRLNLMPTTRLLDNMVSYSSCDDVLHILQVIQPIKPMDSTKFLSFALKNSHYRLLAHIYDHDISPKLDKSNVSELFNRETLLQILHTFALHGDVQRTLAMIESYFLHESLQGRKSLTKELSLEIIQAYCYHVPSQTHSDESIMRVLDIISGLNKKLKREGRDLLSYKDISEPMSHRYMNYDPGTSEETAPEEDEFYMEPIGAIHNPRGNAVANLQALSSLISVHLAYIERMGYSSDVAKIFLNSVLNHINLYQSFTGMVRALLAFQRFDPTSFKEFVDHDTIDIILNSLANSNAAKLSSLYLYQFMMAQSTPLTHDNYRCLISASLRGNFHDLLQYYLYCYISDFSGEIDGRVSGLIRNLPLSIVKSNTSTKLAIEYVQKLYRKEITPDGLEEYWNYHKICRSDPSITDENLPGFSRQYNFTVDSRDVTYLKFITRDIVLNG
;
A
#
# COMPACT_ATOMS: atom_id res chain seq x y z
N MET A 1 1.03 -23.92 49.89
CA MET A 1 0.45 -24.21 48.56
C MET A 1 -0.69 -23.22 48.32
N LEU A 2 -0.82 -22.74 47.08
CA LEU A 2 -1.64 -21.62 46.56
C LEU A 2 -1.06 -20.21 46.76
N CYS A 3 -1.16 -19.40 45.68
CA CYS A 3 -0.57 -18.07 45.41
C CYS A 3 0.83 -18.04 44.74
N ARG A 4 0.95 -18.69 43.58
CA ARG A 4 1.89 -18.28 42.51
C ARG A 4 1.04 -17.82 41.32
N GLN A 5 1.50 -16.77 40.63
CA GLN A 5 0.88 -16.03 39.51
C GLN A 5 0.00 -14.85 39.91
N GLY A 6 0.62 -13.83 40.52
CA GLY A 6 0.08 -12.47 40.55
C GLY A 6 0.84 -11.59 39.55
N LEU A 7 0.10 -10.83 38.75
CA LEU A 7 0.55 -9.75 37.85
C LEU A 7 1.89 -9.12 38.29
N ARG A 8 2.95 -9.31 37.49
CA ARG A 8 4.20 -8.56 37.67
C ARG A 8 3.99 -7.11 37.25
N ILE A 9 3.96 -6.22 38.22
CA ILE A 9 4.06 -4.76 38.02
C ILE A 9 5.34 -4.48 37.21
N PRO A 10 5.32 -3.63 36.16
CA PRO A 10 6.50 -3.39 35.34
C PRO A 10 7.70 -2.91 36.18
N HIS A 11 8.80 -3.65 36.11
CA HIS A 11 10.08 -3.24 36.69
C HIS A 11 10.65 -2.09 35.85
N PHE A 12 10.79 -0.91 36.45
CA PHE A 12 11.51 0.22 35.86
C PHE A 12 13.01 -0.08 35.91
N HIS A 13 13.61 -0.51 34.80
CA HIS A 13 15.06 -0.45 34.60
C HIS A 13 15.44 0.89 33.99
N LEU A 14 15.91 1.82 34.82
CA LEU A 14 16.67 2.98 34.35
C LEU A 14 18.10 2.49 34.05
N ARG A 15 18.45 2.40 32.76
CA ARG A 15 19.85 2.19 32.35
C ARG A 15 20.66 3.44 32.70
N THR A 16 21.72 3.17 33.45
CA THR A 16 22.92 3.95 33.77
C THR A 16 23.25 5.10 32.82
N VAL A 17 23.39 6.31 33.36
CA VAL A 17 24.32 7.32 32.85
C VAL A 17 25.36 7.59 33.95
N ARG A 18 26.62 7.50 33.54
CA ARG A 18 27.86 7.50 34.31
C ARG A 18 28.09 8.77 35.14
N THR A 19 28.58 8.52 36.36
CA THR A 19 29.64 9.26 37.09
C THR A 19 30.12 10.59 36.50
N LEU A 20 29.91 11.68 37.25
CA LEU A 20 30.86 12.81 37.30
C LEU A 20 31.23 13.09 38.77
N SER A 21 32.48 12.72 39.03
CA SER A 21 33.43 13.03 40.10
C SER A 21 33.09 14.11 41.13
N VAL A 22 33.35 13.72 42.38
CA VAL A 22 33.73 14.56 43.53
C VAL A 22 34.98 15.38 43.19
N SER A 23 34.96 16.68 43.49
CA SER A 23 36.19 17.45 43.77
C SER A 23 35.98 18.28 45.05
N ASN A 24 36.59 17.83 46.14
CA ASN A 24 36.90 18.65 47.29
C ASN A 24 38.24 19.35 47.03
N GLY A 25 38.30 20.66 47.24
CA GLY A 25 39.54 21.45 47.27
C GLY A 25 39.37 22.65 48.20
N ALA A 26 40.10 22.63 49.31
CA ALA A 26 40.13 23.66 50.35
C ALA A 26 40.88 24.92 49.90
N THR A 27 40.53 26.09 50.45
CA THR A 27 41.41 26.99 51.27
C THR A 27 40.76 28.38 51.48
N ASP A 28 40.51 28.69 52.75
CA ASP A 28 40.82 29.89 53.54
C ASP A 28 40.54 31.38 53.14
N THR A 29 40.00 32.07 54.16
CA THR A 29 40.14 33.49 54.59
C THR A 29 39.45 34.65 53.84
N SER A 30 38.48 35.32 54.48
CA SER A 30 38.76 36.50 55.35
C SER A 30 37.49 37.12 55.97
N ARG A 31 37.68 37.71 57.16
CA ARG A 31 36.69 38.34 58.05
C ARG A 31 36.12 39.66 57.51
N LYS A 32 34.85 39.97 57.86
CA LYS A 32 34.45 41.27 58.45
C LYS A 32 33.13 41.17 59.23
N SER A 33 33.04 42.02 60.25
CA SER A 33 32.24 41.89 61.47
C SER A 33 30.88 42.62 61.48
N LYS A 34 29.98 42.17 62.37
CA LYS A 34 29.00 42.94 63.18
C LYS A 34 27.90 43.74 62.45
N LYS A 35 26.63 43.35 62.65
CA LYS A 35 25.72 43.87 63.70
C LYS A 35 24.28 43.38 63.50
N THR A 36 23.67 42.99 64.61
CA THR A 36 22.27 42.65 64.82
C THR A 36 21.33 43.80 64.39
N ARG A 37 20.27 43.47 63.63
CA ARG A 37 18.98 44.17 63.71
C ARG A 37 17.87 43.14 63.58
N HIS A 38 17.09 43.03 64.65
CA HIS A 38 15.77 42.42 64.65
C HIS A 38 14.95 42.97 63.46
N LEU A 39 14.53 42.09 62.55
CA LEU A 39 13.33 42.32 61.77
C LEU A 39 12.32 41.26 62.18
N ALA A 40 11.38 41.70 63.02
CA ALA A 40 10.08 41.08 63.13
C ALA A 40 9.49 41.05 61.71
N LEU A 41 9.34 39.85 61.15
CA LEU A 41 8.48 39.62 60.00
C LEU A 41 7.04 39.80 60.49
N LYS A 42 6.55 41.03 60.34
CA LYS A 42 5.13 41.33 60.34
C LYS A 42 4.45 40.37 59.35
N GLN A 43 3.49 39.62 59.86
CA GLN A 43 2.46 38.98 59.05
C GLN A 43 1.83 40.06 58.17
N HIS A 44 1.95 39.90 56.86
CA HIS A 44 1.03 40.51 55.92
C HIS A 44 -0.05 39.47 55.61
N PRO A 45 -1.32 39.72 56.01
CA PRO A 45 -2.44 39.02 55.42
C PRO A 45 -2.67 39.59 54.00
N ASP A 46 -3.23 38.76 53.13
CA ASP A 46 -3.80 39.13 51.83
C ASP A 46 -2.82 39.39 50.67
N LEU A 47 -2.25 38.30 50.16
CA LEU A 47 -2.08 38.10 48.72
C LEU A 47 -2.61 36.69 48.39
N PRO A 48 -3.70 36.53 47.62
CA PRO A 48 -4.17 35.19 47.24
C PRO A 48 -3.06 34.52 46.41
N SER A 49 -2.72 33.28 46.74
CA SER A 49 -1.74 32.55 45.95
C SER A 49 -2.28 32.37 44.53
N LYS A 50 -1.38 32.27 43.54
CA LYS A 50 -1.77 31.97 42.15
C LYS A 50 -2.49 30.61 42.01
N ASN A 51 -2.60 29.80 43.07
CA ASN A 51 -3.28 28.50 43.07
C ASN A 51 -4.28 28.38 44.24
N PRO A 52 -5.60 28.56 44.01
CA PRO A 52 -6.62 28.56 45.06
C PRO A 52 -6.67 27.25 45.87
N PHE A 53 -6.18 26.14 45.32
CA PHE A 53 -6.07 24.88 46.05
C PHE A 53 -4.97 24.86 47.09
N LEU A 54 -3.89 25.61 46.88
CA LEU A 54 -2.79 25.71 47.83
C LEU A 54 -3.24 26.51 49.05
N ASP A 55 -4.02 27.57 48.84
CA ASP A 55 -4.62 28.36 49.92
C ASP A 55 -5.60 27.52 50.74
N GLN A 56 -6.49 26.75 50.08
CA GLN A 56 -7.38 25.81 50.75
C GLN A 56 -6.63 24.70 51.51
N LEU A 57 -5.52 24.19 50.97
CA LEU A 57 -4.68 23.21 51.65
C LEU A 57 -3.98 23.81 52.87
N ASN A 58 -3.51 25.05 52.79
CA ASN A 58 -2.86 25.73 53.92
C ASN A 58 -3.85 26.02 55.05
N VAL A 59 -5.10 26.34 54.74
CA VAL A 59 -6.20 26.43 55.72
C VAL A 59 -6.51 25.07 56.34
N LEU A 60 -6.51 24.00 55.54
CA LEU A 60 -6.72 22.64 56.06
C LEU A 60 -5.61 22.12 56.98
N LYS A 61 -4.37 22.61 56.81
CA LYS A 61 -3.25 22.27 57.69
C LYS A 61 -3.40 22.85 59.09
N THR A 62 -4.14 23.95 59.26
CA THR A 62 -4.35 24.60 60.56
C THR A 62 -5.61 24.11 61.28
N SER A 63 -6.67 23.76 60.53
CA SER A 63 -7.92 23.21 61.09
C SER A 63 -8.58 22.20 60.13
N PRO A 64 -8.15 20.92 60.14
CA PRO A 64 -8.69 19.91 59.24
C PRO A 64 -10.13 19.56 59.61
N SER A 65 -11.08 19.83 58.71
CA SER A 65 -12.46 19.36 58.82
C SER A 65 -12.75 18.29 57.75
N ARG A 66 -13.63 17.34 58.07
CA ARG A 66 -14.01 16.24 57.16
C ARG A 66 -14.56 16.77 55.84
N GLU A 67 -15.46 17.73 55.91
CA GLU A 67 -16.11 18.35 54.75
C GLU A 67 -15.12 19.13 53.88
N ASN A 68 -14.19 19.87 54.49
CA ASN A 68 -13.22 20.67 53.75
C ASN A 68 -12.18 19.79 53.04
N VAL A 69 -11.71 18.71 53.67
CA VAL A 69 -10.77 17.76 53.05
C VAL A 69 -11.42 17.07 51.86
N GLN A 70 -12.67 16.62 52.02
CA GLN A 70 -13.38 15.97 50.94
C GLN A 70 -13.76 16.94 49.81
N GLY A 71 -14.15 18.17 50.15
CA GLY A 71 -14.38 19.25 49.19
C GLY A 71 -13.14 19.55 48.37
N LEU A 72 -11.96 19.62 49.00
CA LEU A 72 -10.69 19.83 48.31
C LEU A 72 -10.31 18.65 47.40
N LEU A 73 -10.47 17.41 47.87
CA LEU A 73 -10.21 16.22 47.05
C LEU A 73 -11.16 16.12 45.85
N ASN A 74 -12.44 16.43 46.04
CA ASN A 74 -13.42 16.52 44.95
C ASN A 74 -13.01 17.59 43.94
N ALA A 75 -12.65 18.79 44.40
CA ALA A 75 -12.27 19.90 43.53
C ALA A 75 -10.98 19.59 42.75
N CYS A 76 -10.00 18.95 43.39
CA CYS A 76 -8.77 18.47 42.74
C CYS A 76 -9.04 17.36 41.71
N ALA A 77 -10.06 16.52 41.94
CA ALA A 77 -10.47 15.47 41.00
C ALA A 77 -11.22 16.03 39.78
N SER A 78 -11.97 17.12 39.93
CA SER A 78 -12.74 17.73 38.85
C SER A 78 -11.94 18.69 37.98
N GLU A 79 -10.91 19.36 38.50
CA GLU A 79 -10.20 20.43 37.77
C GLU A 79 -8.94 19.98 37.02
N LYS A 80 -8.74 20.51 35.80
CA LYS A 80 -7.53 20.34 34.97
C LYS A 80 -6.40 21.31 35.37
N LYS A 81 -6.01 21.37 36.65
CA LYS A 81 -4.93 22.29 37.11
C LYS A 81 -3.61 21.57 37.41
N SER A 82 -2.50 22.19 37.04
CA SER A 82 -1.15 21.74 37.39
C SER A 82 -0.93 21.83 38.91
N GLY A 83 -0.32 20.80 39.50
CA GLY A 83 -0.08 20.71 40.96
C GLY A 83 -1.26 20.18 41.79
N SER A 84 -2.42 19.92 41.18
CA SER A 84 -3.60 19.33 41.85
C SER A 84 -3.31 17.96 42.49
N VAL A 85 -2.49 17.12 41.85
CA VAL A 85 -2.10 15.80 42.36
C VAL A 85 -1.30 15.90 43.65
N THR A 86 -0.29 16.78 43.70
CA THR A 86 0.53 16.98 44.90
C THR A 86 -0.33 17.46 46.07
N ILE A 87 -1.27 18.36 45.80
CA ILE A 87 -2.23 18.87 46.78
C ILE A 87 -3.19 17.76 47.23
N ALA A 88 -3.70 16.95 46.33
CA ALA A 88 -4.58 15.82 46.63
C ALA A 88 -3.88 14.75 47.48
N ILE A 89 -2.61 14.45 47.19
CA ILE A 89 -1.78 13.54 48.00
C ILE A 89 -1.64 14.09 49.43
N GLN A 90 -1.31 15.37 49.58
CA GLN A 90 -1.19 16.01 50.90
C GLN A 90 -2.52 16.05 51.64
N ALA A 91 -3.63 16.36 50.95
CA ALA A 91 -4.98 16.36 51.53
C ALA A 91 -5.40 14.95 51.99
N TYR A 92 -5.08 13.91 51.21
CA TYR A 92 -5.37 12.52 51.58
C TYR A 92 -4.53 12.05 52.78
N LEU A 93 -3.24 12.42 52.84
CA LEU A 93 -2.39 12.15 54.00
C LEU A 93 -2.93 12.83 55.25
N LEU A 94 -3.30 14.11 55.18
CA LEU A 94 -3.94 14.82 56.29
C LEU A 94 -5.25 14.15 56.72
N ALA A 95 -6.05 13.67 55.77
CA ALA A 95 -7.27 12.92 56.08
C ALA A 95 -6.99 11.67 56.90
N THR A 96 -5.93 10.93 56.55
CA THR A 96 -5.61 9.64 57.17
C THR A 96 -4.84 9.77 58.48
N THR A 97 -4.03 10.84 58.66
CA THR A 97 -3.25 11.04 59.90
C THR A 97 -3.97 11.88 60.94
N SER A 98 -4.77 12.87 60.52
CA SER A 98 -5.27 13.92 61.41
C SER A 98 -6.77 13.79 61.74
N LEU A 99 -7.57 13.14 60.89
CA LEU A 99 -8.99 12.90 61.15
C LEU A 99 -9.19 11.51 61.78
N ARG A 100 -9.51 11.47 63.08
CA ARG A 100 -9.87 10.22 63.77
C ARG A 100 -11.28 9.77 63.37
N ASN A 101 -11.48 8.45 63.29
CA ASN A 101 -12.76 7.78 63.06
C ASN A 101 -13.44 8.09 61.71
N LEU A 102 -12.71 8.02 60.59
CA LEU A 102 -13.32 7.99 59.26
C LEU A 102 -14.05 6.66 59.05
N THR A 103 -15.27 6.72 58.55
CA THR A 103 -16.04 5.54 58.16
C THR A 103 -15.43 4.88 56.92
N LYS A 104 -15.68 3.58 56.73
CA LYS A 104 -15.20 2.84 55.55
C LYS A 104 -15.64 3.49 54.23
N SER A 105 -16.87 4.02 54.19
CA SER A 105 -17.44 4.76 53.05
C SER A 105 -16.66 6.04 52.74
N GLU A 106 -16.28 6.80 53.76
CA GLU A 106 -15.51 8.04 53.58
C GLU A 106 -14.09 7.77 53.09
N ILE A 107 -13.42 6.73 53.61
CA ILE A 107 -12.08 6.34 53.15
C ILE A 107 -12.14 5.86 51.70
N ASP A 108 -13.14 5.06 51.34
CA ASP A 108 -13.34 4.59 49.96
C ASP A 108 -13.57 5.76 49.01
N ARG A 109 -14.46 6.69 49.35
CA ARG A 109 -14.73 7.90 48.56
C ARG A 109 -13.50 8.81 48.42
N ASN A 110 -12.75 9.02 49.50
CA ASN A 110 -11.50 9.80 49.45
C ASN A 110 -10.46 9.13 48.56
N THR A 111 -10.39 7.80 48.58
CA THR A 111 -9.49 7.01 47.72
C THR A 111 -9.89 7.15 46.25
N GLN A 112 -11.19 7.06 45.93
CA GLN A 112 -11.69 7.25 44.57
C GLN A 112 -11.34 8.64 44.03
N ASN A 113 -11.52 9.69 44.83
CA ASN A 113 -11.20 11.06 44.45
C ASN A 113 -9.70 11.27 44.25
N LEU A 114 -8.86 10.74 45.15
CA LEU A 114 -7.41 10.77 44.99
C LEU A 114 -7.00 10.13 43.67
N LEU A 115 -7.48 8.92 43.36
CA LEU A 115 -7.17 8.22 42.12
C LEU A 115 -7.65 8.99 40.88
N ALA A 116 -8.81 9.63 40.96
CA ALA A 116 -9.36 10.43 39.86
C ALA A 116 -8.48 11.65 39.51
N THR A 117 -7.74 12.22 40.48
CA THR A 117 -6.84 13.37 40.22
C THR A 117 -5.73 13.05 39.22
N PHE A 118 -5.31 11.79 39.12
CA PHE A 118 -4.25 11.35 38.21
C PHE A 118 -4.65 11.37 36.73
N LYS A 119 -5.95 11.53 36.43
CA LYS A 119 -6.47 11.63 35.06
C LYS A 119 -5.75 12.70 34.20
N TYR A 120 -5.36 13.80 34.83
CA TYR A 120 -4.71 14.94 34.17
C TYR A 120 -3.23 15.11 34.58
N CYS A 121 -2.63 14.09 35.19
CA CYS A 121 -1.25 14.16 35.65
C CYS A 121 -0.26 13.88 34.50
N ASN A 122 0.61 14.85 34.22
CA ASN A 122 1.64 14.75 33.17
C ASN A 122 3.03 14.40 33.72
N ASP A 123 3.14 14.04 35.00
CA ASP A 123 4.41 13.72 35.67
C ASP A 123 4.42 12.26 36.11
N ILE A 124 5.27 11.45 35.48
CA ILE A 124 5.40 10.02 35.77
C ILE A 124 5.95 9.74 37.18
N HIS A 125 6.70 10.68 37.78
CA HIS A 125 7.23 10.51 39.14
C HIS A 125 6.13 10.51 40.21
N GLN A 126 4.97 11.09 39.92
CA GLN A 126 3.81 11.03 40.82
C GLN A 126 3.27 9.60 40.98
N LEU A 127 3.50 8.71 40.01
CA LEU A 127 3.12 7.30 40.13
C LEU A 127 3.92 6.55 41.21
N LEU A 128 5.15 6.97 41.50
CA LEU A 128 5.93 6.41 42.60
C LEU A 128 5.30 6.75 43.95
N HIS A 129 4.84 7.99 44.10
CA HIS A 129 4.10 8.44 45.28
C HIS A 129 2.77 7.70 45.42
N LEU A 130 2.03 7.54 44.31
CA LEU A 130 0.79 6.77 44.30
C LEU A 130 1.02 5.31 44.72
N ARG A 131 2.10 4.67 44.23
CA ARG A 131 2.48 3.31 44.64
C ARG A 131 2.80 3.24 46.14
N TYR A 132 3.56 4.20 46.66
CA TYR A 132 3.85 4.27 48.09
C TYR A 132 2.57 4.39 48.93
N LEU A 133 1.66 5.30 48.55
CA LEU A 133 0.38 5.46 49.22
C LEU A 133 -0.45 4.18 49.17
N TRP A 134 -0.52 3.53 48.02
CA TRP A 134 -1.31 2.31 47.83
C TRP A 134 -0.83 1.14 48.70
N VAL A 135 0.49 0.97 48.84
CA VAL A 135 1.08 -0.14 49.60
C VAL A 135 1.09 0.14 51.11
N ASN A 136 1.39 1.39 51.51
CA ASN A 136 1.74 1.71 52.90
C ASN A 136 0.70 2.55 53.64
N VAL A 137 -0.18 3.28 52.95
CA VAL A 137 -1.08 4.27 53.57
C VAL A 137 -2.56 3.92 53.38
N ILE A 138 -2.96 3.49 52.18
CA ILE A 138 -4.36 3.18 51.87
C ILE A 138 -4.74 1.86 52.56
N PRO A 139 -5.71 1.87 53.51
CA PRO A 139 -6.10 0.67 54.24
C PRO A 139 -6.61 -0.43 53.32
N LYS A 140 -6.33 -1.70 53.64
CA LYS A 140 -6.84 -2.86 52.88
C LYS A 140 -8.37 -2.86 52.75
N THR A 141 -9.07 -2.31 53.73
CA THR A 141 -10.54 -2.17 53.73
C THR A 141 -11.08 -1.22 52.65
N ALA A 142 -10.25 -0.28 52.16
CA ALA A 142 -10.56 0.64 51.05
C ALA A 142 -10.03 0.15 49.69
N GLN A 143 -9.30 -0.97 49.66
CA GLN A 143 -8.84 -1.62 48.43
C GLN A 143 -9.92 -2.55 47.86
N SER A 144 -11.11 -2.00 47.67
CA SER A 144 -12.20 -2.69 46.98
C SER A 144 -11.76 -3.11 45.55
N PRO A 145 -12.36 -4.16 44.96
CA PRO A 145 -12.05 -4.59 43.60
C PRO A 145 -12.10 -3.43 42.58
N ALA A 146 -13.09 -2.54 42.71
CA ALA A 146 -13.20 -1.34 41.87
C ALA A 146 -12.05 -0.35 42.07
N ASN A 147 -11.61 -0.11 43.32
CA ASN A 147 -10.47 0.78 43.58
C ASN A 147 -9.14 0.19 43.11
N LYS A 148 -8.96 -1.15 43.18
CA LYS A 148 -7.79 -1.81 42.59
C LYS A 148 -7.71 -1.55 41.08
N VAL A 149 -8.83 -1.61 40.37
CA VAL A 149 -8.87 -1.26 38.94
C VAL A 149 -8.60 0.22 38.72
N ARG A 150 -9.24 1.12 39.49
CA ARG A 150 -9.00 2.57 39.42
C ARG A 150 -7.54 2.96 39.68
N TYR A 151 -6.86 2.22 40.55
CA TYR A 151 -5.42 2.37 40.80
C TYR A 151 -4.62 2.13 39.53
N PHE A 152 -4.85 1.01 38.83
CA PHE A 152 -4.17 0.77 37.56
C PHE A 152 -4.60 1.73 36.44
N VAL A 153 -5.87 2.17 36.44
CA VAL A 153 -6.34 3.19 35.51
C VAL A 153 -5.58 4.50 35.68
N ALA A 154 -5.26 4.91 36.92
CA ALA A 154 -4.41 6.08 37.16
C ALA A 154 -3.03 5.93 36.49
N PHE A 155 -2.42 4.74 36.56
CA PHE A 155 -1.16 4.44 35.86
C PHE A 155 -1.31 4.56 34.34
N ILE A 156 -2.35 3.95 33.76
CA ILE A 156 -2.62 4.04 32.32
C ILE A 156 -2.79 5.49 31.88
N GLN A 157 -3.55 6.30 32.64
CA GLN A 157 -3.80 7.69 32.28
C GLN A 157 -2.55 8.56 32.30
N VAL A 158 -1.66 8.38 33.28
CA VAL A 158 -0.36 9.09 33.31
C VAL A 158 0.56 8.61 32.19
N MET A 159 0.57 7.32 31.88
CA MET A 159 1.35 6.81 30.73
C MET A 159 0.84 7.41 29.41
N LEU A 160 -0.47 7.54 29.22
CA LEU A 160 -1.05 8.22 28.06
C LEU A 160 -0.69 9.71 28.02
N ASN A 161 -0.74 10.41 29.16
CA ASN A 161 -0.34 11.82 29.26
C ASN A 161 1.15 12.06 28.93
N THR A 162 2.00 11.07 29.16
CA THR A 162 3.45 11.13 28.95
C THR A 162 3.89 10.39 27.68
N SER A 163 2.96 10.10 26.77
CA SER A 163 3.20 9.46 25.48
C SER A 163 3.80 8.04 25.54
N GLN A 164 3.69 7.33 26.67
CA GLN A 164 4.12 5.94 26.81
C GLN A 164 3.01 4.96 26.38
N ILE A 165 2.52 5.13 25.14
CA ILE A 165 1.30 4.49 24.62
C ILE A 165 1.40 2.95 24.63
N LEU A 166 2.54 2.37 24.20
CA LEU A 166 2.72 0.91 24.16
C LEU A 166 2.72 0.27 25.56
N ARG A 167 3.27 0.96 26.57
CA ARG A 167 3.21 0.49 27.97
C ARG A 167 1.80 0.59 28.54
N ALA A 168 1.09 1.67 28.19
CA ALA A 168 -0.32 1.84 28.54
C ALA A 168 -1.17 0.71 27.92
N LYS A 169 -0.92 0.35 26.65
CA LYS A 169 -1.54 -0.78 25.94
C LYS A 169 -1.32 -2.10 26.68
N GLN A 170 -0.07 -2.42 27.00
CA GLN A 170 0.26 -3.68 27.66
C GLN A 170 -0.44 -3.79 29.02
N LEU A 171 -0.33 -2.74 29.84
CA LEU A 171 -0.98 -2.71 31.15
C LEU A 171 -2.52 -2.78 31.03
N PHE A 172 -3.12 -2.16 30.01
CA PHE A 172 -4.56 -2.25 29.75
C PHE A 172 -4.98 -3.70 29.49
N ILE A 173 -4.24 -4.42 28.63
CA ILE A 173 -4.53 -5.83 28.30
C ILE A 173 -4.34 -6.72 29.52
N ASP A 174 -3.26 -6.53 30.29
CA ASP A 174 -2.96 -7.30 31.49
C ASP A 174 -4.10 -7.21 32.53
N ILE A 175 -4.70 -6.03 32.71
CA ILE A 175 -5.82 -5.84 33.66
C ILE A 175 -7.12 -6.49 33.15
N LEU A 176 -7.37 -6.47 31.84
CA LEU A 176 -8.56 -7.12 31.27
C LEU A 176 -8.46 -8.65 31.33
N THR A 177 -7.27 -9.20 31.11
CA THR A 177 -7.03 -10.65 31.02
C THR A 177 -6.71 -11.32 32.37
N SER A 178 -6.30 -10.55 33.38
CA SER A 178 -5.95 -11.08 34.70
C SER A 178 -7.13 -11.64 35.50
N GLU A 179 -6.84 -12.50 36.48
CA GLU A 179 -7.82 -12.97 37.45
C GLU A 179 -7.96 -11.97 38.62
N LEU A 180 -8.66 -10.86 38.38
CA LEU A 180 -9.08 -9.93 39.45
C LEU A 180 -10.50 -10.23 39.92
N ASP A 181 -10.79 -9.87 41.17
CA ASP A 181 -12.09 -10.07 41.84
C ASP A 181 -13.29 -9.41 41.13
N LEU A 182 -13.04 -8.48 40.20
CA LEU A 182 -14.08 -7.77 39.44
C LEU A 182 -14.28 -8.46 38.07
N ALA A 183 -15.52 -8.57 37.56
CA ALA A 183 -15.75 -9.17 36.24
C ALA A 183 -15.11 -8.32 35.11
N PRO A 184 -14.63 -8.93 34.00
CA PRO A 184 -13.96 -8.20 32.91
C PRO A 184 -14.76 -7.02 32.34
N ARG A 185 -16.09 -7.17 32.23
CA ARG A 185 -17.00 -6.11 31.75
C ARG A 185 -17.00 -4.88 32.67
N ASP A 186 -17.01 -5.09 33.97
CA ASP A 186 -16.99 -4.00 34.96
C ASP A 186 -15.62 -3.33 35.04
N ARG A 187 -14.54 -4.09 34.84
CA ARG A 187 -13.19 -3.53 34.68
C ARG A 187 -13.13 -2.61 33.48
N LEU A 188 -13.60 -3.07 32.33
CA LEU A 188 -13.60 -2.33 31.07
C LEU A 188 -14.37 -1.00 31.19
N ASN A 189 -15.50 -0.98 31.92
CA ASN A 189 -16.28 0.24 32.16
C ASN A 189 -15.52 1.31 32.97
N LEU A 190 -14.51 0.93 33.76
CA LEU A 190 -13.66 1.84 34.51
C LEU A 190 -12.44 2.32 33.71
N MET A 191 -12.12 1.67 32.59
CA MET A 191 -10.90 1.92 31.83
C MET A 191 -11.03 3.11 30.85
N PRO A 192 -9.90 3.79 30.54
CA PRO A 192 -9.89 4.93 29.62
C PRO A 192 -9.86 4.46 28.14
N THR A 193 -10.76 3.56 27.75
CA THR A 193 -10.76 2.85 26.45
C THR A 193 -10.76 3.78 25.24
N THR A 194 -11.69 4.74 25.18
CA THR A 194 -11.78 5.70 24.07
C THR A 194 -10.48 6.48 23.92
N ARG A 195 -9.95 6.96 25.04
CA ARG A 195 -8.72 7.74 25.09
C ARG A 195 -7.50 6.93 24.62
N LEU A 196 -7.38 5.68 25.06
CA LEU A 196 -6.30 4.79 24.62
C LEU A 196 -6.31 4.62 23.10
N LEU A 197 -7.49 4.32 22.53
CA LEU A 197 -7.66 4.13 21.10
C LEU A 197 -7.38 5.41 20.29
N ASP A 198 -7.85 6.57 20.75
CA ASP A 198 -7.60 7.85 20.06
C ASP A 198 -6.11 8.22 20.08
N ASN A 199 -5.38 7.87 21.15
CA ASN A 199 -3.92 8.03 21.21
C ASN A 199 -3.19 7.06 20.27
N MET A 200 -3.69 5.84 20.08
CA MET A 200 -3.11 4.88 19.13
C MET A 200 -3.31 5.30 17.68
N VAL A 201 -4.48 5.85 17.34
CA VAL A 201 -4.72 6.45 16.02
C VAL A 201 -3.75 7.62 15.78
N SER A 202 -3.53 8.45 16.80
CA SER A 202 -2.55 9.55 16.74
C SER A 202 -1.11 9.06 16.59
N TYR A 203 -0.81 7.83 17.03
CA TYR A 203 0.47 7.15 16.85
C TYR A 203 0.57 6.36 15.53
N SER A 204 -0.47 6.41 14.69
CA SER A 204 -0.53 5.77 13.37
C SER A 204 -0.30 4.25 13.36
N SER A 205 -0.69 3.52 14.42
CA SER A 205 -0.54 2.06 14.47
C SER A 205 -1.87 1.32 14.29
N CYS A 206 -2.11 0.77 13.10
CA CYS A 206 -3.32 -0.01 12.78
C CYS A 206 -3.36 -1.35 13.52
N ASP A 207 -2.23 -2.07 13.60
CA ASP A 207 -2.14 -3.37 14.29
C ASP A 207 -2.41 -3.24 15.80
N ASP A 208 -1.95 -2.17 16.43
CA ASP A 208 -2.21 -1.94 17.86
C ASP A 208 -3.69 -1.66 18.14
N VAL A 209 -4.35 -0.88 17.27
CA VAL A 209 -5.79 -0.63 17.33
C VAL A 209 -6.56 -1.94 17.15
N LEU A 210 -6.21 -2.74 16.13
CA LEU A 210 -6.82 -4.04 15.88
C LEU A 210 -6.70 -4.96 17.10
N HIS A 211 -5.49 -5.09 17.66
CA HIS A 211 -5.26 -5.96 18.81
C HIS A 211 -6.12 -5.57 20.01
N ILE A 212 -6.27 -4.27 20.28
CA ILE A 212 -7.12 -3.80 21.38
C ILE A 212 -8.60 -4.04 21.10
N LEU A 213 -9.07 -3.84 19.86
CA LEU A 213 -10.45 -4.12 19.48
C LEU A 213 -10.79 -5.61 19.65
N GLN A 214 -9.89 -6.51 19.24
CA GLN A 214 -10.04 -7.96 19.40
C GLN A 214 -10.13 -8.40 20.87
N VAL A 215 -9.49 -7.67 21.79
CA VAL A 215 -9.60 -7.92 23.24
C VAL A 215 -10.90 -7.38 23.82
N ILE A 216 -11.37 -6.22 23.35
CA ILE A 216 -12.52 -5.52 23.92
C ILE A 216 -13.86 -6.09 23.45
N GLN A 217 -14.01 -6.32 22.15
CA GLN A 217 -15.30 -6.65 21.54
C GLN A 217 -15.97 -7.92 22.09
N PRO A 218 -15.22 -9.01 22.43
CA PRO A 218 -15.80 -10.18 23.08
C PRO A 218 -16.40 -9.87 24.47
N ILE A 219 -15.90 -8.84 25.15
CA ILE A 219 -16.34 -8.43 26.49
C ILE A 219 -17.53 -7.46 26.38
N LYS A 220 -17.46 -6.53 25.42
CA LYS A 220 -18.48 -5.50 25.20
C LYS A 220 -18.49 -5.07 23.73
N PRO A 221 -19.63 -5.22 23.02
CA PRO A 221 -19.77 -4.69 21.67
C PRO A 221 -19.43 -3.21 21.63
N MET A 222 -18.60 -2.81 20.66
CA MET A 222 -18.14 -1.44 20.48
C MET A 222 -18.15 -1.12 18.99
N ASP A 223 -18.77 0.00 18.64
CA ASP A 223 -18.79 0.52 17.28
C ASP A 223 -17.37 0.95 16.86
N SER A 224 -16.74 0.16 15.99
CA SER A 224 -15.41 0.42 15.47
C SER A 224 -15.39 1.21 14.15
N THR A 225 -16.56 1.64 13.65
CA THR A 225 -16.67 2.43 12.40
C THR A 225 -15.88 3.74 12.44
N LYS A 226 -15.64 4.32 13.63
CA LYS A 226 -14.78 5.51 13.78
C LYS A 226 -13.32 5.30 13.32
N PHE A 227 -12.87 4.05 13.22
CA PHE A 227 -11.54 3.69 12.74
C PHE A 227 -11.51 3.34 11.26
N LEU A 228 -12.66 3.32 10.58
CA LEU A 228 -12.76 2.95 9.17
C LEU A 228 -11.93 3.87 8.27
N SER A 229 -12.06 5.19 8.44
CA SER A 229 -11.28 6.16 7.67
C SER A 229 -9.78 6.02 7.91
N PHE A 230 -9.38 5.66 9.14
CA PHE A 230 -8.00 5.38 9.48
C PHE A 230 -7.49 4.08 8.83
N ALA A 231 -8.31 3.02 8.81
CA ALA A 231 -7.98 1.76 8.14
C ALA A 231 -7.85 1.94 6.62
N LEU A 232 -8.79 2.65 5.99
CA LEU A 232 -8.80 2.94 4.56
C LEU A 232 -7.62 3.84 4.15
N LYS A 233 -7.30 4.89 4.92
CA LYS A 233 -6.16 5.77 4.64
C LYS A 233 -4.82 5.02 4.64
N ASN A 234 -4.69 3.98 5.46
CA ASN A 234 -3.48 3.17 5.54
C ASN A 234 -3.57 1.87 4.72
N SER A 235 -4.62 1.68 3.91
CA SER A 235 -4.91 0.45 3.16
C SER A 235 -4.77 -0.84 4.01
N HIS A 236 -5.12 -0.76 5.30
CA HIS A 236 -4.81 -1.81 6.26
C HIS A 236 -5.90 -2.89 6.33
N TYR A 237 -5.74 -3.93 5.50
CA TYR A 237 -6.73 -5.00 5.32
C TYR A 237 -7.22 -5.64 6.61
N ARG A 238 -6.34 -6.04 7.54
CA ARG A 238 -6.76 -6.79 8.75
C ARG A 238 -7.70 -5.97 9.65
N LEU A 239 -7.43 -4.67 9.75
CA LEU A 239 -8.26 -3.77 10.55
C LEU A 239 -9.59 -3.52 9.83
N LEU A 240 -9.54 -3.33 8.51
CA LEU A 240 -10.74 -3.17 7.70
C LEU A 240 -11.65 -4.40 7.74
N ALA A 241 -11.09 -5.60 7.56
CA ALA A 241 -11.82 -6.86 7.62
C ALA A 241 -12.47 -7.05 9.00
N HIS A 242 -11.74 -6.72 10.07
CA HIS A 242 -12.28 -6.76 11.44
C HIS A 242 -13.47 -5.80 11.63
N ILE A 243 -13.35 -4.55 11.18
CA ILE A 243 -14.45 -3.58 11.23
C ILE A 243 -15.63 -4.06 10.39
N TYR A 244 -15.34 -4.61 9.20
CA TYR A 244 -16.37 -5.12 8.30
C TYR A 244 -17.17 -6.26 8.94
N ASP A 245 -16.49 -7.30 9.44
CA ASP A 245 -17.12 -8.51 9.99
C ASP A 245 -17.95 -8.20 11.26
N HIS A 246 -17.49 -7.27 12.09
CA HIS A 246 -18.13 -7.00 13.38
C HIS A 246 -19.16 -5.86 13.36
N ASP A 247 -18.98 -4.83 12.53
CA ASP A 247 -19.80 -3.62 12.58
C ASP A 247 -20.57 -3.33 11.29
N ILE A 248 -20.10 -3.81 10.14
CA ILE A 248 -20.72 -3.51 8.83
C ILE A 248 -21.58 -4.68 8.38
N SER A 249 -21.01 -5.89 8.30
CA SER A 249 -21.69 -7.10 7.85
C SER A 249 -22.93 -7.46 8.69
N PRO A 250 -22.93 -7.42 10.04
CA PRO A 250 -24.11 -7.74 10.82
C PRO A 250 -25.25 -6.72 10.69
N LYS A 251 -24.94 -5.50 10.22
CA LYS A 251 -25.93 -4.45 9.94
C LYS A 251 -26.53 -4.60 8.54
N LEU A 252 -25.95 -5.43 7.67
CA LEU A 252 -26.42 -5.68 6.30
C LEU A 252 -27.75 -6.41 6.23
N ASP A 253 -27.96 -7.39 7.11
CA ASP A 253 -29.22 -8.15 7.15
C ASP A 253 -30.43 -7.29 7.56
N LYS A 254 -30.21 -6.03 7.95
CA LYS A 254 -31.23 -5.09 8.43
C LYS A 254 -31.37 -3.87 7.51
N SER A 255 -31.59 -4.11 6.22
CA SER A 255 -32.22 -3.25 5.17
C SER A 255 -31.90 -1.74 5.01
N ASN A 256 -31.10 -1.08 5.86
CA ASN A 256 -30.87 0.38 5.83
C ASN A 256 -29.38 0.76 5.79
N VAL A 257 -28.53 0.02 5.07
CA VAL A 257 -27.09 0.33 5.06
C VAL A 257 -26.71 1.47 4.10
N SER A 258 -27.57 1.77 3.11
CA SER A 258 -27.46 2.96 2.26
C SER A 258 -27.55 4.28 3.03
N GLU A 259 -28.09 4.27 4.26
CA GLU A 259 -28.11 5.44 5.15
C GLU A 259 -26.83 5.58 5.99
N LEU A 260 -26.03 4.51 6.14
CA LEU A 260 -24.88 4.48 7.06
C LEU A 260 -23.55 4.82 6.38
N PHE A 261 -23.37 4.50 5.10
CA PHE A 261 -22.12 4.76 4.37
C PHE A 261 -22.40 5.31 2.98
N ASN A 262 -21.58 6.29 2.56
CA ASN A 262 -21.63 6.76 1.18
C ASN A 262 -21.07 5.69 0.23
N ARG A 263 -21.52 5.71 -1.03
CA ARG A 263 -21.09 4.75 -2.06
C ARG A 263 -19.57 4.72 -2.27
N GLU A 264 -18.91 5.86 -2.13
CA GLU A 264 -17.46 5.98 -2.29
C GLU A 264 -16.69 5.18 -1.23
N THR A 265 -17.10 5.27 0.05
CA THR A 265 -16.50 4.47 1.12
C THR A 265 -16.70 2.98 0.86
N LEU A 266 -17.90 2.57 0.43
CA LEU A 266 -18.17 1.18 0.09
C LEU A 266 -17.28 0.68 -1.05
N LEU A 267 -17.08 1.49 -2.10
CA LEU A 267 -16.15 1.14 -3.19
C LEU A 267 -14.70 1.06 -2.71
N GLN A 268 -14.26 1.93 -1.80
CA GLN A 268 -12.90 1.85 -1.22
C GLN A 268 -12.69 0.60 -0.38
N ILE A 269 -13.72 0.18 0.39
CA ILE A 269 -13.68 -1.07 1.15
C ILE A 269 -13.59 -2.26 0.18
N LEU A 270 -14.45 -2.28 -0.85
CA LEU A 270 -14.48 -3.32 -1.88
C LEU A 270 -13.13 -3.44 -2.57
N HIS A 271 -12.56 -2.30 -2.99
CA HIS A 271 -11.27 -2.23 -3.63
C HIS A 271 -10.14 -2.76 -2.73
N THR A 272 -10.18 -2.43 -1.44
CA THR A 272 -9.21 -2.97 -0.49
C THR A 272 -9.32 -4.49 -0.35
N PHE A 273 -10.52 -5.06 -0.36
CA PHE A 273 -10.70 -6.52 -0.35
C PHE A 273 -10.20 -7.17 -1.64
N ALA A 274 -10.49 -6.58 -2.79
CA ALA A 274 -10.04 -7.08 -4.09
C ALA A 274 -8.51 -7.09 -4.22
N LEU A 275 -7.84 -6.01 -3.82
CA LEU A 275 -6.36 -5.92 -3.82
C LEU A 275 -5.69 -6.97 -2.92
N HIS A 276 -6.36 -7.40 -1.86
CA HIS A 276 -5.85 -8.43 -0.95
C HIS A 276 -6.28 -9.85 -1.33
N GLY A 277 -6.96 -10.03 -2.47
CA GLY A 277 -7.39 -11.34 -2.94
C GLY A 277 -8.50 -11.99 -2.10
N ASP A 278 -9.26 -11.20 -1.34
CA ASP A 278 -10.39 -11.69 -0.54
C ASP A 278 -11.65 -11.80 -1.41
N VAL A 279 -11.73 -12.92 -2.12
CA VAL A 279 -12.86 -13.26 -3.00
C VAL A 279 -14.18 -13.31 -2.22
N GLN A 280 -14.18 -13.87 -1.01
CA GLN A 280 -15.41 -14.10 -0.26
C GLN A 280 -16.06 -12.79 0.18
N ARG A 281 -15.29 -11.88 0.81
CA ARG A 281 -15.82 -10.58 1.23
C ARG A 281 -16.13 -9.67 0.05
N THR A 282 -15.34 -9.73 -1.02
CA THR A 282 -15.61 -8.99 -2.27
C THR A 282 -16.98 -9.37 -2.85
N LEU A 283 -17.24 -10.67 -3.04
CA LEU A 283 -18.52 -11.14 -3.59
C LEU A 283 -19.69 -10.87 -2.64
N ALA A 284 -19.55 -11.18 -1.36
CA ALA A 284 -20.60 -10.93 -0.37
C ALA A 284 -20.99 -9.45 -0.31
N MET A 285 -20.02 -8.54 -0.43
CA MET A 285 -20.26 -7.10 -0.47
C MET A 285 -20.97 -6.66 -1.76
N ILE A 286 -20.56 -7.18 -2.91
CA ILE A 286 -21.23 -6.90 -4.19
C ILE A 286 -22.69 -7.37 -4.15
N GLU A 287 -22.92 -8.59 -3.69
CA GLU A 287 -24.26 -9.17 -3.58
C GLU A 287 -25.14 -8.37 -2.62
N SER A 288 -24.63 -8.06 -1.42
CA SER A 288 -25.40 -7.41 -0.36
C SER A 288 -25.71 -5.93 -0.65
N TYR A 289 -24.80 -5.20 -1.28
CA TYR A 289 -24.95 -3.74 -1.46
C TYR A 289 -25.32 -3.34 -2.88
N PHE A 290 -24.67 -3.93 -3.87
CA PHE A 290 -24.74 -3.42 -5.24
C PHE A 290 -25.78 -4.17 -6.08
N LEU A 291 -26.02 -5.46 -5.81
CA LEU A 291 -27.09 -6.21 -6.49
C LEU A 291 -28.48 -5.87 -5.94
N HIS A 292 -28.64 -5.63 -4.63
CA HIS A 292 -29.94 -5.25 -4.07
C HIS A 292 -30.43 -3.87 -4.53
N GLU A 293 -29.53 -2.92 -4.85
CA GLU A 293 -29.91 -1.68 -5.54
C GLU A 293 -30.55 -1.94 -6.91
N SER A 294 -30.24 -3.07 -7.55
CA SER A 294 -30.79 -3.40 -8.86
C SER A 294 -32.25 -3.86 -8.84
N LEU A 295 -32.68 -4.46 -7.73
CA LEU A 295 -34.09 -4.76 -7.47
C LEU A 295 -34.92 -3.48 -7.23
N GLN A 296 -34.26 -2.35 -6.96
CA GLN A 296 -34.87 -1.01 -6.85
C GLN A 296 -34.81 -0.22 -8.17
N GLY A 297 -34.53 -0.89 -9.30
CA GLY A 297 -34.49 -0.27 -10.63
C GLY A 297 -33.15 0.38 -10.99
N ARG A 298 -32.10 0.18 -10.20
CA ARG A 298 -30.72 0.58 -10.57
C ARG A 298 -29.98 -0.58 -11.27
N LYS A 299 -28.83 -0.29 -11.83
CA LYS A 299 -28.13 -1.14 -12.81
C LYS A 299 -27.39 -2.32 -12.12
N SER A 300 -27.63 -3.57 -12.57
CA SER A 300 -27.27 -4.83 -11.87
C SER A 300 -25.79 -5.10 -11.62
N LEU A 301 -24.89 -4.84 -12.56
CA LEU A 301 -23.44 -4.97 -12.35
C LEU A 301 -22.72 -4.00 -13.29
N THR A 302 -21.88 -3.11 -12.77
CA THR A 302 -21.10 -2.18 -13.59
C THR A 302 -19.77 -2.81 -14.02
N LYS A 303 -19.13 -2.26 -15.06
CA LYS A 303 -17.78 -2.66 -15.45
C LYS A 303 -16.80 -2.53 -14.27
N GLU A 304 -16.88 -1.45 -13.50
CA GLU A 304 -16.07 -1.23 -12.28
C GLU A 304 -16.19 -2.40 -11.28
N LEU A 305 -17.41 -2.82 -10.93
CA LEU A 305 -17.62 -3.94 -10.00
C LEU A 305 -17.12 -5.27 -10.58
N SER A 306 -17.25 -5.47 -11.90
CA SER A 306 -16.67 -6.63 -12.59
C SER A 306 -15.14 -6.67 -12.46
N LEU A 307 -14.47 -5.51 -12.50
CA LEU A 307 -13.02 -5.44 -12.33
C LEU A 307 -12.59 -5.80 -10.91
N GLU A 308 -13.32 -5.34 -9.89
CA GLU A 308 -13.03 -5.71 -8.50
C GLU A 308 -13.13 -7.23 -8.26
N ILE A 309 -14.12 -7.89 -8.90
CA ILE A 309 -14.22 -9.36 -8.85
C ILE A 309 -12.99 -10.00 -9.50
N ILE A 310 -12.62 -9.58 -10.72
CA ILE A 310 -11.47 -10.15 -11.44
C ILE A 310 -10.18 -9.93 -10.63
N GLN A 311 -9.97 -8.73 -10.10
CA GLN A 311 -8.84 -8.41 -9.22
C GLN A 311 -8.79 -9.33 -8.01
N ALA A 312 -9.90 -9.49 -7.28
CA ALA A 312 -9.97 -10.38 -6.13
C ALA A 312 -9.54 -11.81 -6.48
N TYR A 313 -10.00 -12.33 -7.62
CA TYR A 313 -9.56 -13.66 -8.06
C TYR A 313 -8.08 -13.67 -8.43
N CYS A 314 -7.57 -12.71 -9.21
CA CYS A 314 -6.16 -12.66 -9.62
C CYS A 314 -5.16 -12.49 -8.46
N TYR A 315 -5.52 -11.76 -7.42
CA TYR A 315 -4.70 -11.59 -6.20
C TYR A 315 -4.94 -12.70 -5.17
N HIS A 316 -5.97 -13.52 -5.33
CA HIS A 316 -6.22 -14.65 -4.44
C HIS A 316 -5.05 -15.63 -4.49
N VAL A 317 -4.41 -15.92 -3.36
CA VAL A 317 -3.36 -16.95 -3.26
C VAL A 317 -3.97 -18.21 -2.62
N PRO A 318 -4.52 -19.13 -3.43
CA PRO A 318 -5.08 -20.36 -2.91
C PRO A 318 -3.96 -21.25 -2.38
N SER A 319 -4.10 -21.71 -1.13
CA SER A 319 -3.09 -22.50 -0.42
C SER A 319 -2.86 -23.90 -0.99
N GLN A 320 -3.68 -24.37 -1.95
CA GLN A 320 -3.68 -25.77 -2.41
C GLN A 320 -4.08 -25.98 -3.90
N THR A 321 -4.33 -24.96 -4.71
CA THR A 321 -4.70 -25.19 -6.13
C THR A 321 -3.51 -25.02 -7.06
N HIS A 322 -3.44 -25.88 -8.08
CA HIS A 322 -2.52 -25.74 -9.20
C HIS A 322 -2.69 -24.36 -9.88
N SER A 323 -1.59 -23.72 -10.27
CA SER A 323 -1.62 -22.37 -10.85
C SER A 323 -2.46 -22.29 -12.13
N ASP A 324 -2.49 -23.35 -12.94
CA ASP A 324 -3.36 -23.44 -14.13
C ASP A 324 -4.85 -23.33 -13.77
N GLU A 325 -5.33 -24.10 -12.79
CA GLU A 325 -6.73 -24.04 -12.36
C GLU A 325 -7.11 -22.64 -11.88
N SER A 326 -6.18 -21.94 -11.24
CA SER A 326 -6.41 -20.59 -10.73
C SER A 326 -6.59 -19.56 -11.86
N ILE A 327 -5.91 -19.72 -13.00
CA ILE A 327 -6.04 -18.88 -14.18
C ILE A 327 -7.30 -19.29 -14.96
N MET A 328 -7.57 -20.59 -15.12
CA MET A 328 -8.81 -21.10 -15.72
C MET A 328 -10.05 -20.51 -15.04
N ARG A 329 -10.09 -20.46 -13.70
CA ARG A 329 -11.18 -19.80 -12.95
C ARG A 329 -11.32 -18.32 -13.28
N VAL A 330 -10.21 -17.60 -13.47
CA VAL A 330 -10.27 -16.19 -13.90
C VAL A 330 -10.87 -16.07 -15.30
N LEU A 331 -10.52 -16.97 -16.22
CA LEU A 331 -11.09 -17.02 -17.56
C LEU A 331 -12.60 -17.33 -17.54
N ASP A 332 -13.05 -18.24 -16.68
CA ASP A 332 -14.47 -18.54 -16.45
C ASP A 332 -15.23 -17.26 -16.07
N ILE A 333 -14.65 -16.49 -15.14
CA ILE A 333 -15.22 -15.24 -14.63
C ILE A 333 -15.27 -14.17 -15.72
N ILE A 334 -14.17 -13.95 -16.44
CA ILE A 334 -14.11 -13.00 -17.57
C ILE A 334 -15.18 -13.35 -18.61
N SER A 335 -15.30 -14.62 -18.98
CA SER A 335 -16.30 -15.12 -19.93
C SER A 335 -17.72 -14.87 -19.44
N GLY A 336 -18.02 -15.21 -18.17
CA GLY A 336 -19.33 -14.98 -17.57
C GLY A 336 -19.71 -13.49 -17.49
N LEU A 337 -18.76 -12.64 -17.07
CA LEU A 337 -18.96 -11.19 -16.94
C LEU A 337 -19.13 -10.52 -18.30
N ASN A 338 -18.31 -10.85 -19.29
CA ASN A 338 -18.46 -10.30 -20.65
C ASN A 338 -19.80 -10.69 -21.28
N LYS A 339 -20.24 -11.95 -21.11
CA LYS A 339 -21.58 -12.38 -21.56
C LYS A 339 -22.68 -11.55 -20.91
N LYS A 340 -22.56 -11.25 -19.60
CA LYS A 340 -23.54 -10.42 -18.87
C LYS A 340 -23.51 -8.97 -19.34
N LEU A 341 -22.33 -8.35 -19.46
CA LEU A 341 -22.16 -6.96 -19.93
C LEU A 341 -22.70 -6.78 -21.35
N LYS A 342 -22.45 -7.75 -22.24
CA LYS A 342 -22.97 -7.74 -23.62
C LYS A 342 -24.50 -7.78 -23.66
N ARG A 343 -25.13 -8.64 -22.85
CA ARG A 343 -26.60 -8.72 -22.74
C ARG A 343 -27.22 -7.42 -22.23
N GLU A 344 -26.52 -6.70 -21.36
CA GLU A 344 -26.96 -5.41 -20.83
C GLU A 344 -26.57 -4.21 -21.72
N GLY A 345 -25.96 -4.42 -22.89
CA GLY A 345 -25.57 -3.37 -23.82
C GLY A 345 -24.49 -2.43 -23.26
N ARG A 346 -23.55 -2.96 -22.48
CA ARG A 346 -22.47 -2.18 -21.84
C ARG A 346 -21.11 -2.43 -22.49
N ASP A 347 -20.18 -1.54 -22.18
CA ASP A 347 -18.76 -1.69 -22.54
C ASP A 347 -18.22 -3.01 -22.00
N LEU A 348 -17.62 -3.78 -22.91
CA LEU A 348 -16.99 -5.05 -22.59
C LEU A 348 -15.66 -4.83 -21.86
N LEU A 349 -15.20 -5.90 -21.21
CA LEU A 349 -13.85 -5.94 -20.64
C LEU A 349 -12.83 -5.97 -21.78
N SER A 350 -11.72 -5.28 -21.58
CA SER A 350 -10.52 -5.32 -22.42
C SER A 350 -9.33 -5.82 -21.60
N TYR A 351 -8.25 -6.21 -22.27
CA TYR A 351 -7.03 -6.59 -21.56
C TYR A 351 -6.45 -5.43 -20.74
N LYS A 352 -6.62 -4.17 -21.18
CA LYS A 352 -6.12 -2.98 -20.47
C LYS A 352 -6.71 -2.91 -19.06
N ASP A 353 -7.98 -3.27 -18.92
CA ASP A 353 -8.69 -3.22 -17.64
C ASP A 353 -8.19 -4.27 -16.62
N ILE A 354 -7.55 -5.36 -17.09
CA ILE A 354 -7.16 -6.50 -16.24
C ILE A 354 -5.67 -6.85 -16.34
N SER A 355 -4.88 -6.07 -17.08
CA SER A 355 -3.50 -6.39 -17.40
C SER A 355 -2.61 -6.47 -16.15
N GLU A 356 -2.76 -5.52 -15.23
CA GLU A 356 -2.06 -5.49 -13.95
C GLU A 356 -2.39 -6.69 -13.05
N PRO A 357 -3.67 -6.98 -12.73
CA PRO A 357 -4.00 -8.14 -11.90
C PRO A 357 -3.61 -9.47 -12.55
N MET A 358 -3.81 -9.63 -13.87
CA MET A 358 -3.35 -10.83 -14.59
C MET A 358 -1.82 -10.96 -14.57
N SER A 359 -1.09 -9.85 -14.70
CA SER A 359 0.37 -9.85 -14.60
C SER A 359 0.86 -10.30 -13.22
N HIS A 360 0.22 -9.83 -12.15
CA HIS A 360 0.51 -10.33 -10.79
C HIS A 360 0.28 -11.84 -10.69
N ARG A 361 -0.80 -12.34 -11.31
CA ARG A 361 -1.06 -13.79 -11.35
C ARG A 361 0.04 -14.54 -12.10
N TYR A 362 0.49 -14.05 -13.26
CA TYR A 362 1.57 -14.66 -14.05
C TYR A 362 2.91 -14.65 -13.29
N MET A 363 3.22 -13.59 -12.54
CA MET A 363 4.41 -13.52 -11.68
C MET A 363 4.43 -14.60 -10.59
N ASN A 364 3.26 -15.03 -10.13
CA ASN A 364 3.09 -16.05 -9.10
C ASN A 364 2.67 -17.41 -9.68
N TYR A 365 2.80 -17.58 -11.00
CA TYR A 365 2.53 -18.84 -11.66
C TYR A 365 3.61 -19.88 -11.30
N ASP A 366 3.20 -21.05 -10.81
CA ASP A 366 4.07 -22.19 -10.59
C ASP A 366 3.64 -23.30 -11.57
N PRO A 367 4.46 -23.63 -12.59
CA PRO A 367 4.14 -24.67 -13.56
C PRO A 367 4.03 -26.07 -12.96
N GLY A 368 4.34 -26.25 -11.66
CA GLY A 368 4.26 -27.53 -10.97
C GLY A 368 5.38 -28.46 -11.40
N THR A 369 6.47 -28.51 -10.63
CA THR A 369 7.59 -29.47 -10.74
C THR A 369 7.80 -30.13 -12.12
N SER A 370 8.49 -29.43 -13.02
CA SER A 370 9.51 -30.11 -13.83
C SER A 370 10.84 -29.89 -13.13
N GLU A 371 11.37 -30.93 -12.48
CA GLU A 371 12.77 -30.98 -12.07
C GLU A 371 13.62 -30.93 -13.35
N GLU A 372 13.91 -29.75 -13.88
CA GLU A 372 15.04 -29.43 -14.75
C GLU A 372 14.91 -27.97 -15.22
N THR A 373 16.02 -27.23 -15.15
CA THR A 373 16.19 -25.80 -15.50
C THR A 373 15.69 -24.78 -14.47
N ALA A 374 16.47 -24.63 -13.40
CA ALA A 374 16.54 -23.36 -12.68
C ALA A 374 16.92 -22.24 -13.69
N PRO A 375 16.22 -21.09 -13.71
CA PRO A 375 16.62 -19.96 -14.53
C PRO A 375 17.94 -19.39 -13.99
N GLU A 376 18.89 -19.12 -14.88
CA GLU A 376 20.11 -18.36 -14.56
C GLU A 376 19.70 -16.96 -14.06
N GLU A 377 20.16 -16.61 -12.85
CA GLU A 377 19.92 -15.32 -12.22
C GLU A 377 20.72 -14.22 -12.93
N ASP A 378 20.13 -13.55 -13.92
CA ASP A 378 20.64 -12.27 -14.41
C ASP A 378 20.11 -11.13 -13.51
N GLU A 379 21.00 -10.54 -12.71
CA GLU A 379 20.75 -9.36 -11.88
C GLU A 379 20.39 -8.14 -12.75
N PHE A 380 19.10 -7.88 -12.91
CA PHE A 380 18.61 -6.53 -13.25
C PHE A 380 17.40 -6.19 -12.38
N TYR A 381 17.68 -5.63 -11.21
CA TYR A 381 16.67 -5.09 -10.30
C TYR A 381 16.18 -3.72 -10.80
N MET A 382 14.93 -3.65 -11.23
CA MET A 382 14.12 -2.43 -11.12
C MET A 382 12.99 -2.71 -10.15
N GLU A 383 12.98 -2.03 -8.99
CA GLU A 383 11.91 -2.12 -8.00
C GLU A 383 10.61 -1.48 -8.52
N PRO A 384 9.48 -2.22 -8.58
CA PRO A 384 8.17 -1.61 -8.55
C PRO A 384 7.70 -1.49 -7.10
N ILE A 385 7.25 -0.30 -6.72
CA ILE A 385 6.65 0.01 -5.43
C ILE A 385 5.41 -0.89 -5.24
N GLY A 386 5.47 -1.86 -4.31
CA GLY A 386 4.30 -2.58 -3.79
C GLY A 386 4.17 -4.07 -4.11
N ALA A 387 5.12 -4.73 -4.79
CA ALA A 387 4.98 -6.14 -5.16
C ALA A 387 5.40 -7.11 -4.04
N ILE A 388 4.52 -8.04 -3.70
CA ILE A 388 4.84 -9.28 -2.96
C ILE A 388 5.88 -10.04 -3.80
N HIS A 389 7.10 -10.16 -3.27
CA HIS A 389 8.18 -10.91 -3.89
C HIS A 389 7.84 -12.40 -3.92
N ASN A 390 7.75 -12.99 -5.11
CA ASN A 390 7.88 -14.43 -5.26
C ASN A 390 9.37 -14.79 -5.13
N PRO A 391 9.79 -15.54 -4.09
CA PRO A 391 11.21 -15.88 -3.90
C PRO A 391 11.79 -16.77 -5.02
N ARG A 392 10.97 -17.25 -5.96
CA ARG A 392 11.38 -18.07 -7.12
C ARG A 392 11.50 -17.29 -8.44
N GLY A 393 11.25 -15.99 -8.44
CA GLY A 393 11.26 -15.17 -9.67
C GLY A 393 10.06 -15.41 -10.59
N ASN A 394 10.07 -14.76 -11.77
CA ASN A 394 9.00 -14.90 -12.76
C ASN A 394 9.14 -16.23 -13.53
N ALA A 395 8.35 -17.25 -13.18
CA ALA A 395 8.38 -18.55 -13.86
C ALA A 395 8.06 -18.44 -15.36
N VAL A 396 7.25 -17.45 -15.76
CA VAL A 396 6.89 -17.21 -17.16
C VAL A 396 8.07 -16.64 -17.97
N ALA A 397 9.17 -16.23 -17.33
CA ALA A 397 10.43 -15.93 -18.03
C ALA A 397 11.07 -17.19 -18.65
N ASN A 398 10.77 -18.38 -18.12
CA ASN A 398 11.14 -19.63 -18.77
C ASN A 398 10.24 -19.83 -20.00
N LEU A 399 10.85 -19.86 -21.19
CA LEU A 399 10.14 -19.94 -22.46
C LEU A 399 9.30 -21.22 -22.62
N GLN A 400 9.68 -22.32 -21.95
CA GLN A 400 8.91 -23.56 -21.94
C GLN A 400 7.67 -23.42 -21.05
N ALA A 401 7.84 -22.84 -19.85
CA ALA A 401 6.71 -22.55 -18.97
C ALA A 401 5.72 -21.57 -19.62
N LEU A 402 6.21 -20.54 -20.30
CA LEU A 402 5.40 -19.60 -21.08
C LEU A 402 4.62 -20.32 -22.20
N SER A 403 5.29 -21.18 -22.98
CA SER A 403 4.61 -21.94 -24.03
C SER A 403 3.54 -22.86 -23.45
N SER A 404 3.83 -23.53 -22.33
CA SER A 404 2.88 -24.41 -21.64
C SER A 404 1.67 -23.63 -21.15
N LEU A 405 1.90 -22.49 -20.48
CA LEU A 405 0.85 -21.60 -20.00
C LEU A 405 -0.07 -21.18 -21.15
N ILE A 406 0.49 -20.76 -22.29
CA ILE A 406 -0.32 -20.35 -23.44
C ILE A 406 -1.14 -21.54 -23.97
N SER A 407 -0.50 -22.67 -24.26
CA SER A 407 -1.18 -23.82 -24.86
C SER A 407 -2.27 -24.41 -23.98
N VAL A 408 -2.01 -24.57 -22.67
CA VAL A 408 -2.97 -25.12 -21.70
C VAL A 408 -4.22 -24.25 -21.61
N HIS A 409 -4.06 -22.93 -21.52
CA HIS A 409 -5.18 -22.02 -21.32
C HIS A 409 -5.95 -21.74 -22.62
N LEU A 410 -5.31 -21.72 -23.78
CA LEU A 410 -6.02 -21.66 -25.06
C LEU A 410 -6.84 -22.94 -25.29
N ALA A 411 -6.26 -24.12 -25.02
CA ALA A 411 -6.99 -25.39 -25.11
C ALA A 411 -8.20 -25.39 -24.18
N TYR A 412 -8.07 -24.80 -22.99
CA TYR A 412 -9.19 -24.62 -22.07
C TYR A 412 -10.28 -23.69 -22.65
N ILE A 413 -9.90 -22.54 -23.18
CA ILE A 413 -10.81 -21.56 -23.80
C ILE A 413 -11.60 -22.19 -24.95
N GLU A 414 -10.92 -22.95 -25.82
CA GLU A 414 -11.54 -23.68 -26.93
C GLU A 414 -12.50 -24.76 -26.41
N ARG A 415 -12.03 -25.62 -25.50
CA ARG A 415 -12.83 -26.70 -24.90
C ARG A 415 -14.12 -26.19 -24.24
N MET A 416 -14.06 -25.01 -23.62
CA MET A 416 -15.20 -24.40 -22.95
C MET A 416 -16.10 -23.57 -23.89
N GLY A 417 -15.75 -23.45 -25.17
CA GLY A 417 -16.50 -22.69 -26.17
C GLY A 417 -16.63 -21.20 -25.81
N TYR A 418 -15.55 -20.59 -25.33
CA TYR A 418 -15.53 -19.16 -25.03
C TYR A 418 -15.44 -18.32 -26.31
N SER A 419 -15.90 -17.06 -26.23
CA SER A 419 -15.86 -16.16 -27.38
C SER A 419 -14.43 -15.74 -27.71
N SER A 420 -14.20 -15.39 -28.98
CA SER A 420 -12.91 -14.84 -29.45
C SER A 420 -12.45 -13.63 -28.64
N ASP A 421 -13.37 -12.80 -28.12
CA ASP A 421 -13.03 -11.69 -27.22
C ASP A 421 -12.28 -12.14 -25.95
N VAL A 422 -12.66 -13.29 -25.36
CA VAL A 422 -11.99 -13.81 -24.15
C VAL A 422 -10.58 -14.30 -24.49
N ALA A 423 -10.43 -14.95 -25.64
CA ALA A 423 -9.12 -15.36 -26.16
C ALA A 423 -8.21 -14.15 -26.42
N LYS A 424 -8.74 -13.07 -27.02
CA LYS A 424 -8.02 -11.80 -27.23
C LYS A 424 -7.59 -11.13 -25.94
N ILE A 425 -8.48 -11.09 -24.94
CA ILE A 425 -8.16 -10.55 -23.61
C ILE A 425 -7.03 -11.35 -22.97
N PHE A 426 -7.11 -12.68 -23.01
CA PHE A 426 -6.06 -13.55 -22.49
C PHE A 426 -4.73 -13.33 -23.22
N LEU A 427 -4.73 -13.41 -24.55
CA LEU A 427 -3.57 -13.17 -25.40
C LEU A 427 -2.92 -11.82 -25.07
N ASN A 428 -3.65 -10.72 -25.18
CA ASN A 428 -3.11 -9.39 -24.97
C ASN A 428 -2.65 -9.17 -23.52
N SER A 429 -3.28 -9.83 -22.53
CA SER A 429 -2.79 -9.80 -21.15
C SER A 429 -1.43 -10.49 -20.98
N VAL A 430 -1.22 -11.64 -21.65
CA VAL A 430 0.06 -12.37 -21.63
C VAL A 430 1.12 -11.58 -22.39
N LEU A 431 0.82 -11.10 -23.60
CA LEU A 431 1.76 -10.30 -24.39
C LEU A 431 2.15 -9.02 -23.66
N ASN A 432 1.21 -8.34 -23.01
CA ASN A 432 1.52 -7.14 -22.24
C ASN A 432 2.40 -7.45 -21.02
N HIS A 433 2.19 -8.58 -20.33
CA HIS A 433 3.10 -9.04 -19.28
C HIS A 433 4.52 -9.27 -19.83
N ILE A 434 4.65 -9.95 -20.97
CA ILE A 434 5.96 -10.16 -21.61
C ILE A 434 6.62 -8.82 -21.99
N ASN A 435 5.86 -7.88 -22.56
CA ASN A 435 6.35 -6.54 -22.89
C ASN A 435 6.93 -5.81 -21.66
N LEU A 436 6.36 -6.00 -20.48
CA LEU A 436 6.81 -5.35 -19.25
C LEU A 436 8.03 -6.02 -18.60
N TYR A 437 8.20 -7.33 -18.75
CA TYR A 437 9.15 -8.10 -17.93
C TYR A 437 10.13 -8.99 -18.71
N GLN A 438 10.03 -9.06 -20.04
CA GLN A 438 10.88 -9.92 -20.86
C GLN A 438 11.40 -9.18 -22.10
N SER A 439 12.43 -9.76 -22.74
CA SER A 439 12.92 -9.28 -24.02
C SER A 439 11.96 -9.66 -25.16
N PHE A 440 12.17 -9.06 -26.34
CA PHE A 440 11.38 -9.36 -27.53
C PHE A 440 11.42 -10.84 -27.94
N THR A 441 12.45 -11.60 -27.56
CA THR A 441 12.47 -13.06 -27.73
C THR A 441 11.27 -13.73 -27.05
N GLY A 442 10.91 -13.30 -25.84
CA GLY A 442 9.73 -13.82 -25.14
C GLY A 442 8.45 -13.56 -25.94
N MET A 443 8.33 -12.39 -26.56
CA MET A 443 7.22 -12.02 -27.43
C MET A 443 7.11 -12.97 -28.63
N VAL A 444 8.22 -13.20 -29.33
CA VAL A 444 8.25 -14.11 -30.49
C VAL A 444 7.91 -15.55 -30.10
N ARG A 445 8.36 -16.01 -28.94
CA ARG A 445 8.05 -17.34 -28.43
C ARG A 445 6.59 -17.49 -28.04
N ALA A 446 6.00 -16.46 -27.43
CA ALA A 446 4.57 -16.44 -27.17
C ALA A 446 3.77 -16.51 -28.47
N LEU A 447 4.07 -15.64 -29.44
CA LEU A 447 3.42 -15.64 -30.76
C LEU A 447 3.55 -17.00 -31.48
N LEU A 448 4.71 -17.66 -31.35
CA LEU A 448 4.90 -19.01 -31.88
C LEU A 448 4.02 -20.06 -31.17
N ALA A 449 3.85 -19.97 -29.85
CA ALA A 449 2.96 -20.85 -29.11
C ALA A 449 1.48 -20.64 -29.50
N PHE A 450 1.07 -19.38 -29.72
CA PHE A 450 -0.26 -19.05 -30.24
C PHE A 450 -0.49 -19.60 -31.65
N GLN A 451 0.44 -19.37 -32.58
CA GLN A 451 0.32 -19.85 -33.96
C GLN A 451 0.28 -21.38 -34.05
N ARG A 452 1.00 -22.10 -33.17
CA ARG A 452 0.95 -23.57 -33.11
C ARG A 452 -0.37 -24.11 -32.60
N PHE A 453 -1.06 -23.36 -31.77
CA PHE A 453 -2.35 -23.76 -31.23
C PHE A 453 -3.45 -23.63 -32.29
N ASP A 454 -3.54 -22.48 -32.96
CA ASP A 454 -4.51 -22.24 -34.02
C ASP A 454 -3.89 -21.43 -35.18
N PRO A 455 -3.34 -22.12 -36.20
CA PRO A 455 -2.73 -21.46 -37.36
C PRO A 455 -3.74 -20.67 -38.20
N THR A 456 -5.01 -21.10 -38.22
CA THR A 456 -6.06 -20.53 -39.07
C THR A 456 -6.64 -19.23 -38.50
N SER A 457 -6.81 -19.15 -37.18
CA SER A 457 -7.36 -17.96 -36.52
C SER A 457 -6.31 -16.99 -35.99
N PHE A 458 -5.00 -17.25 -36.15
CA PHE A 458 -3.95 -16.31 -35.71
C PHE A 458 -4.16 -14.89 -36.26
N LYS A 459 -4.61 -14.76 -37.52
CA LYS A 459 -4.96 -13.45 -38.11
C LYS A 459 -6.16 -12.78 -37.43
N GLU A 460 -7.13 -13.57 -36.95
CA GLU A 460 -8.32 -13.06 -36.26
C GLU A 460 -8.01 -12.55 -34.84
N PHE A 461 -6.92 -13.06 -34.25
CA PHE A 461 -6.44 -12.67 -32.92
C PHE A 461 -5.57 -11.41 -32.93
N VAL A 462 -4.85 -11.12 -34.03
CA VAL A 462 -4.01 -9.92 -34.14
C VAL A 462 -4.87 -8.69 -34.44
N ASP A 463 -5.19 -7.94 -33.40
CA ASP A 463 -5.86 -6.64 -33.49
C ASP A 463 -4.88 -5.47 -33.30
N HIS A 464 -5.38 -4.23 -33.39
CA HIS A 464 -4.58 -3.02 -33.21
C HIS A 464 -3.84 -3.01 -31.86
N ASP A 465 -4.51 -3.44 -30.79
CA ASP A 465 -3.89 -3.51 -29.47
C ASP A 465 -2.75 -4.54 -29.42
N THR A 466 -2.93 -5.69 -30.08
CA THR A 466 -1.88 -6.71 -30.23
C THR A 466 -0.64 -6.14 -30.93
N ILE A 467 -0.84 -5.41 -32.03
CA ILE A 467 0.24 -4.76 -32.78
C ILE A 467 0.96 -3.73 -31.92
N ASP A 468 0.22 -2.90 -31.19
CA ASP A 468 0.81 -1.89 -30.29
C ASP A 468 1.68 -2.54 -29.22
N ILE A 469 1.23 -3.65 -28.62
CA ILE A 469 2.02 -4.39 -27.62
C ILE A 469 3.30 -4.96 -28.23
N ILE A 470 3.20 -5.61 -29.40
CA ILE A 470 4.35 -6.20 -30.11
C ILE A 470 5.39 -5.11 -30.43
N LEU A 471 4.95 -3.98 -30.98
CA LEU A 471 5.85 -2.89 -31.37
C LEU A 471 6.47 -2.20 -30.14
N ASN A 472 5.73 -2.03 -29.04
CA ASN A 472 6.30 -1.50 -27.81
C ASN A 472 7.38 -2.44 -27.22
N SER A 473 7.16 -3.75 -27.26
CA SER A 473 8.15 -4.74 -26.80
C SER A 473 9.43 -4.69 -27.65
N LEU A 474 9.25 -4.53 -28.96
CA LEU A 474 10.32 -4.41 -29.93
C LEU A 474 11.17 -3.14 -29.69
N ALA A 475 10.54 -2.00 -29.41
CA ALA A 475 11.22 -0.71 -29.18
C ALA A 475 12.24 -0.74 -28.02
N ASN A 476 12.02 -1.63 -27.05
CA ASN A 476 12.80 -1.74 -25.82
C ASN A 476 13.88 -2.84 -25.87
N SER A 477 13.92 -3.66 -26.91
CA SER A 477 14.82 -4.82 -27.01
C SER A 477 16.09 -4.53 -27.81
N ASN A 478 17.22 -5.08 -27.35
CA ASN A 478 18.50 -5.04 -28.08
C ASN A 478 18.58 -6.08 -29.21
N ALA A 479 17.59 -6.96 -29.35
CA ALA A 479 17.56 -8.07 -30.32
C ALA A 479 16.33 -8.00 -31.23
N ALA A 480 15.90 -6.80 -31.64
CA ALA A 480 14.65 -6.63 -32.38
C ALA A 480 14.74 -5.68 -33.58
N LYS A 481 15.94 -5.37 -34.05
CA LYS A 481 16.20 -4.48 -35.19
C LYS A 481 15.84 -5.12 -36.53
N LEU A 482 16.34 -6.31 -36.86
CA LEU A 482 15.92 -7.08 -38.04
C LEU A 482 14.44 -7.46 -37.93
N SER A 483 14.02 -7.89 -36.74
CA SER A 483 12.61 -8.18 -36.46
C SER A 483 11.71 -6.98 -36.76
N SER A 484 12.17 -5.76 -36.48
CA SER A 484 11.41 -4.53 -36.77
C SER A 484 11.16 -4.35 -38.26
N LEU A 485 12.22 -4.55 -39.06
CA LEU A 485 12.14 -4.40 -40.52
C LEU A 485 11.20 -5.45 -41.10
N TYR A 486 11.34 -6.69 -40.64
CA TYR A 486 10.50 -7.79 -41.06
C TYR A 486 9.02 -7.53 -40.76
N LEU A 487 8.70 -7.13 -39.52
CA LEU A 487 7.32 -6.82 -39.12
C LEU A 487 6.76 -5.61 -39.87
N TYR A 488 7.56 -4.56 -40.08
CA TYR A 488 7.16 -3.43 -40.90
C TYR A 488 6.79 -3.86 -42.32
N GLN A 489 7.67 -4.60 -43.00
CA GLN A 489 7.41 -5.11 -44.35
C GLN A 489 6.17 -6.00 -44.40
N PHE A 490 5.97 -6.85 -43.40
CA PHE A 490 4.77 -7.66 -43.26
C PHE A 490 3.50 -6.80 -43.12
N MET A 491 3.50 -5.79 -42.26
CA MET A 491 2.36 -4.88 -42.08
C MET A 491 2.04 -4.08 -43.35
N MET A 492 3.07 -3.61 -44.07
CA MET A 492 2.90 -2.94 -45.36
C MET A 492 2.31 -3.86 -46.42
N ALA A 493 2.77 -5.12 -46.49
CA ALA A 493 2.22 -6.13 -47.39
C ALA A 493 0.75 -6.46 -47.09
N GLN A 494 0.32 -6.32 -45.82
CA GLN A 494 -1.06 -6.49 -45.39
C GLN A 494 -1.87 -5.18 -45.43
N SER A 495 -1.33 -4.08 -45.95
CA SER A 495 -1.97 -2.76 -45.97
C SER A 495 -2.47 -2.30 -44.59
N THR A 496 -1.73 -2.65 -43.53
CA THR A 496 -2.07 -2.24 -42.16
C THR A 496 -1.62 -0.79 -41.94
N PRO A 497 -2.53 0.13 -41.62
CA PRO A 497 -2.16 1.52 -41.36
C PRO A 497 -1.37 1.62 -40.07
N LEU A 498 -0.26 2.36 -40.10
CA LEU A 498 0.59 2.59 -38.93
C LEU A 498 0.34 3.97 -38.34
N THR A 499 0.32 4.04 -37.01
CA THR A 499 0.22 5.30 -36.27
C THR A 499 1.60 5.93 -36.04
N HIS A 500 1.62 7.20 -35.63
CA HIS A 500 2.85 7.85 -35.16
C HIS A 500 3.56 7.06 -34.04
N ASP A 501 2.83 6.41 -33.15
CA ASP A 501 3.42 5.64 -32.05
C ASP A 501 4.05 4.33 -32.56
N ASN A 502 3.46 3.70 -33.57
CA ASN A 502 4.04 2.52 -34.21
C ASN A 502 5.38 2.87 -34.88
N TYR A 503 5.43 3.99 -35.60
CA TYR A 503 6.68 4.49 -36.17
C TYR A 503 7.71 4.88 -35.10
N ARG A 504 7.29 5.51 -34.00
CA ARG A 504 8.17 5.78 -32.84
C ARG A 504 8.83 4.49 -32.34
N CYS A 505 8.08 3.40 -32.26
CA CYS A 505 8.59 2.10 -31.82
C CYS A 505 9.59 1.51 -32.81
N LEU A 506 9.26 1.51 -34.11
CA LEU A 506 10.15 1.03 -35.19
C LEU A 506 11.46 1.83 -35.24
N ILE A 507 11.36 3.16 -35.16
CA ILE A 507 12.52 4.05 -35.08
C ILE A 507 13.33 3.72 -33.83
N SER A 508 12.72 3.57 -32.65
CA SER A 508 13.47 3.22 -31.43
C SER A 508 14.23 1.89 -31.54
N ALA A 509 13.61 0.88 -32.15
CA ALA A 509 14.24 -0.42 -32.39
C ALA A 509 15.41 -0.35 -33.39
N SER A 510 15.36 0.56 -34.37
CA SER A 510 16.45 0.74 -35.33
C SER A 510 17.73 1.29 -34.67
N LEU A 511 17.59 2.06 -33.58
CA LEU A 511 18.67 2.75 -32.86
C LEU A 511 19.57 1.81 -32.01
N ARG A 512 19.83 0.59 -32.47
CA ARG A 512 20.73 -0.40 -31.86
C ARG A 512 21.88 -0.73 -32.81
N GLY A 513 23.11 -0.81 -32.27
CA GLY A 513 24.31 -1.05 -33.06
C GLY A 513 24.50 0.00 -34.16
N ASN A 514 24.89 -0.42 -35.36
CA ASN A 514 25.00 0.44 -36.55
C ASN A 514 23.61 0.77 -37.14
N PHE A 515 22.98 1.86 -36.68
CA PHE A 515 21.58 2.18 -36.99
C PHE A 515 21.34 2.97 -38.28
N HIS A 516 22.38 3.40 -38.99
CA HIS A 516 22.31 4.45 -40.00
C HIS A 516 21.28 4.21 -41.10
N ASP A 517 21.36 3.10 -41.82
CA ASP A 517 20.51 2.83 -42.99
C ASP A 517 19.05 2.60 -42.61
N LEU A 518 18.81 1.80 -41.56
CA LEU A 518 17.46 1.49 -41.11
C LEU A 518 16.74 2.72 -40.53
N LEU A 519 17.46 3.60 -39.83
CA LEU A 519 16.90 4.88 -39.38
C LEU A 519 16.50 5.76 -40.58
N GLN A 520 17.37 5.90 -41.57
CA GLN A 520 17.08 6.67 -42.78
C GLN A 520 15.84 6.16 -43.50
N TYR A 521 15.73 4.83 -43.64
CA TYR A 521 14.59 4.16 -44.24
C TYR A 521 13.29 4.46 -43.48
N TYR A 522 13.26 4.26 -42.16
CA TYR A 522 12.05 4.54 -41.38
C TYR A 522 11.66 6.02 -41.36
N LEU A 523 12.62 6.94 -41.39
CA LEU A 523 12.31 8.37 -41.50
C LEU A 523 11.66 8.69 -42.85
N TYR A 524 12.14 8.10 -43.95
CA TYR A 524 11.52 8.25 -45.27
C TYR A 524 10.06 7.79 -45.27
N CYS A 525 9.83 6.55 -44.81
CA CYS A 525 8.49 5.97 -44.73
C CYS A 525 7.56 6.80 -43.84
N TYR A 526 8.05 7.22 -42.67
CA TYR A 526 7.28 8.02 -41.72
C TYR A 526 6.88 9.39 -42.29
N ILE A 527 7.80 10.10 -42.95
CA ILE A 527 7.51 11.39 -43.58
C ILE A 527 6.49 11.22 -44.71
N SER A 528 6.64 10.15 -45.50
CA SER A 528 5.73 9.82 -46.61
C SER A 528 4.31 9.59 -46.10
N ASP A 529 4.14 8.74 -45.08
CA ASP A 529 2.83 8.35 -44.56
C ASP A 529 2.07 9.50 -43.88
N PHE A 530 2.80 10.45 -43.26
CA PHE A 530 2.22 11.57 -42.54
C PHE A 530 2.40 12.92 -43.25
N SER A 531 2.75 12.91 -44.54
CA SER A 531 2.94 14.14 -45.35
C SER A 531 3.83 15.19 -44.68
N GLY A 532 4.84 14.76 -43.92
CA GLY A 532 5.75 15.65 -43.20
C GLY A 532 5.36 16.02 -41.77
N GLU A 533 4.24 15.56 -41.24
CA GLU A 533 3.85 15.81 -39.85
C GLU A 533 4.67 14.96 -38.87
N ILE A 534 5.56 15.63 -38.12
CA ILE A 534 6.47 14.97 -37.18
C ILE A 534 5.94 15.10 -35.75
N ASP A 535 5.61 13.98 -35.11
CA ASP A 535 5.22 13.94 -33.70
C ASP A 535 6.37 14.38 -32.79
N GLY A 536 6.02 15.07 -31.70
CA GLY A 536 6.99 15.60 -30.75
C GLY A 536 7.88 14.52 -30.13
N ARG A 537 7.36 13.30 -29.94
CA ARG A 537 8.13 12.18 -29.36
C ARG A 537 9.13 11.60 -30.36
N VAL A 538 8.76 11.52 -31.64
CA VAL A 538 9.69 11.14 -32.71
C VAL A 538 10.80 12.19 -32.85
N SER A 539 10.44 13.47 -32.82
CA SER A 539 11.43 14.56 -32.81
C SER A 539 12.36 14.47 -31.59
N GLY A 540 11.83 14.17 -30.41
CA GLY A 540 12.60 13.97 -29.19
C GLY A 540 13.58 12.80 -29.29
N LEU A 541 13.16 11.65 -29.83
CA LEU A 541 14.05 10.50 -30.06
C LEU A 541 15.24 10.87 -30.95
N ILE A 542 14.98 11.58 -32.05
CA ILE A 542 16.02 11.98 -33.00
C ILE A 542 16.99 12.99 -32.39
N ARG A 543 16.49 13.97 -31.63
CA ARG A 543 17.32 14.99 -30.96
C ARG A 543 18.24 14.42 -29.88
N ASN A 544 17.84 13.32 -29.24
CA ASN A 544 18.61 12.68 -28.19
C ASN A 544 19.76 11.80 -28.70
N LEU A 545 19.92 11.66 -30.02
CA LEU A 545 21.02 10.88 -30.60
C LEU A 545 22.38 11.58 -30.39
N PRO A 546 23.44 10.84 -30.03
CA PRO A 546 24.77 11.43 -29.88
C PRO A 546 25.27 12.06 -31.17
N LEU A 547 25.58 13.37 -31.12
CA LEU A 547 26.02 14.13 -32.29
C LEU A 547 27.31 13.59 -32.92
N SER A 548 28.21 13.03 -32.12
CA SER A 548 29.45 12.41 -32.61
C SER A 548 29.16 11.24 -33.55
N ILE A 549 28.17 10.41 -33.20
CA ILE A 549 27.76 9.24 -33.99
C ILE A 549 26.98 9.68 -35.22
N VAL A 550 26.02 10.61 -35.08
CA VAL A 550 25.25 11.14 -36.22
C VAL A 550 26.18 11.78 -37.27
N LYS A 551 27.21 12.52 -36.83
CA LYS A 551 28.18 13.17 -37.73
C LYS A 551 29.11 12.17 -38.44
N SER A 552 29.23 10.94 -37.95
CA SER A 552 30.05 9.92 -38.61
C SER A 552 29.44 9.42 -39.93
N ASN A 553 28.15 9.65 -40.17
CA ASN A 553 27.45 9.28 -41.39
C ASN A 553 26.72 10.50 -42.00
N THR A 554 27.22 10.97 -43.15
CA THR A 554 26.70 12.17 -43.83
C THR A 554 25.23 12.05 -44.20
N SER A 555 24.78 10.89 -44.71
CA SER A 555 23.39 10.67 -45.11
C SER A 555 22.43 10.71 -43.93
N THR A 556 22.81 10.10 -42.80
CA THR A 556 22.02 10.15 -41.55
C THR A 556 21.91 11.58 -41.02
N LYS A 557 23.02 12.33 -41.03
CA LYS A 557 23.02 13.74 -40.64
C LYS A 557 22.05 14.55 -41.50
N LEU A 558 22.09 14.39 -42.83
CA LEU A 558 21.21 15.09 -43.76
C LEU A 558 19.74 14.72 -43.57
N ALA A 559 19.43 13.43 -43.36
CA ALA A 559 18.07 12.98 -43.07
C ALA A 559 17.50 13.63 -41.79
N ILE A 560 18.30 13.67 -40.71
CA ILE A 560 17.90 14.30 -39.45
C ILE A 560 17.73 15.81 -39.61
N GLU A 561 18.65 16.48 -40.30
CA GLU A 561 18.53 17.91 -40.58
C GLU A 561 17.28 18.22 -41.42
N TYR A 562 16.92 17.36 -42.37
CA TYR A 562 15.69 17.50 -43.14
C TYR A 562 14.47 17.44 -42.22
N VAL A 563 14.35 16.39 -41.39
CA VAL A 563 13.27 16.23 -40.41
C VAL A 563 13.14 17.45 -39.49
N GLN A 564 14.27 18.00 -39.02
CA GLN A 564 14.27 19.18 -38.15
C GLN A 564 13.79 20.46 -38.85
N LYS A 565 13.93 20.56 -40.18
CA LYS A 565 13.51 21.70 -41.00
C LYS A 565 12.06 21.62 -41.46
N LEU A 566 11.39 20.47 -41.30
CA LEU A 566 10.01 20.23 -41.76
C LEU A 566 8.94 21.08 -41.07
N TYR A 567 9.24 21.66 -39.91
CA TYR A 567 8.34 22.56 -39.17
C TYR A 567 7.87 23.83 -39.95
N ARG A 568 8.31 24.03 -41.20
CA ARG A 568 8.12 25.27 -41.96
C ARG A 568 7.68 25.11 -43.42
N LYS A 569 7.41 23.89 -43.92
CA LYS A 569 7.03 23.68 -45.33
C LYS A 569 6.07 22.51 -45.52
N GLU A 570 5.10 22.67 -46.41
CA GLU A 570 4.37 21.56 -47.02
C GLU A 570 5.34 20.70 -47.85
N ILE A 571 5.25 19.38 -47.70
CA ILE A 571 6.06 18.42 -48.45
C ILE A 571 5.19 17.80 -49.53
N THR A 572 5.64 17.87 -50.78
CA THR A 572 5.09 17.04 -51.85
C THR A 572 5.85 15.70 -51.89
N PRO A 573 5.18 14.56 -52.20
CA PRO A 573 5.85 13.26 -52.36
C PRO A 573 7.06 13.32 -53.30
N ASP A 574 6.91 14.01 -54.43
CA ASP A 574 7.98 14.20 -55.42
C ASP A 574 9.19 14.95 -54.83
N GLY A 575 8.94 15.95 -53.99
CA GLY A 575 10.00 16.74 -53.35
C GLY A 575 10.75 15.96 -52.26
N LEU A 576 10.09 15.05 -51.57
CA LEU A 576 10.75 14.12 -50.65
C LEU A 576 11.65 13.15 -51.41
N GLU A 577 11.13 12.59 -52.51
CA GLU A 577 11.86 11.65 -53.36
C GLU A 577 13.10 12.28 -54.00
N GLU A 578 12.97 13.50 -54.56
CA GLU A 578 14.09 14.24 -55.14
C GLU A 578 15.20 14.49 -54.11
N TYR A 579 14.83 14.92 -52.89
CA TYR A 579 15.79 15.18 -51.82
C TYR A 579 16.55 13.92 -51.39
N TRP A 580 15.82 12.82 -51.14
CA TRP A 580 16.44 11.55 -50.73
C TRP A 580 17.39 11.00 -51.80
N ASN A 581 16.99 11.07 -53.07
CA ASN A 581 17.80 10.61 -54.19
C ASN A 581 19.05 11.48 -54.40
N TYR A 582 18.91 12.81 -54.37
CA TYR A 582 20.02 13.74 -54.53
C TYR A 582 21.11 13.53 -53.46
N HIS A 583 20.70 13.29 -52.22
CA HIS A 583 21.61 13.10 -51.09
C HIS A 583 22.01 11.65 -50.85
N LYS A 584 21.56 10.70 -51.67
CA LYS A 584 21.82 9.26 -51.52
C LYS A 584 21.50 8.76 -50.10
N ILE A 585 20.36 9.20 -49.57
CA ILE A 585 19.84 8.75 -48.27
C ILE A 585 19.11 7.42 -48.52
N CYS A 586 19.31 6.42 -47.66
CA CYS A 586 18.67 5.12 -47.80
C CYS A 586 17.14 5.27 -47.77
N ARG A 587 16.49 4.82 -48.85
CA ARG A 587 15.02 4.82 -49.03
C ARG A 587 14.42 3.43 -49.28
N SER A 588 15.25 2.45 -49.59
CA SER A 588 14.87 1.08 -49.90
C SER A 588 15.98 0.13 -49.48
N ASP A 589 15.61 -1.07 -49.06
CA ASP A 589 16.52 -2.18 -48.72
C ASP A 589 17.65 -1.80 -47.74
N PRO A 590 17.33 -1.35 -46.51
CA PRO A 590 18.35 -0.95 -45.55
C PRO A 590 19.28 -2.09 -45.19
N SER A 591 20.60 -1.84 -45.19
CA SER A 591 21.60 -2.81 -44.76
C SER A 591 21.62 -2.91 -43.24
N ILE A 592 21.50 -4.14 -42.71
CA ILE A 592 21.58 -4.41 -41.27
C ILE A 592 22.73 -5.38 -41.03
N THR A 593 23.79 -4.90 -40.39
CA THR A 593 24.99 -5.66 -40.04
C THR A 593 25.06 -5.97 -38.54
N ASP A 594 25.91 -6.91 -38.14
CA ASP A 594 26.24 -7.24 -36.74
C ASP A 594 27.21 -6.23 -36.09
N GLU A 595 27.41 -5.08 -36.72
CA GLU A 595 28.36 -4.09 -36.25
C GLU A 595 27.75 -3.22 -35.16
N ASN A 596 28.50 -3.07 -34.07
CA ASN A 596 28.20 -2.13 -32.99
C ASN A 596 29.10 -0.89 -33.13
N LEU A 597 28.49 0.30 -33.03
CA LEU A 597 29.21 1.56 -33.17
C LEU A 597 30.06 1.84 -31.90
N PRO A 598 31.36 2.14 -32.03
CA PRO A 598 32.20 2.46 -30.88
C PRO A 598 31.66 3.64 -30.07
N GLY A 599 31.53 3.47 -28.76
CA GLY A 599 31.03 4.52 -27.85
C GLY A 599 29.52 4.74 -27.89
N PHE A 600 28.75 3.93 -28.63
CA PHE A 600 27.29 3.95 -28.55
C PHE A 600 26.80 2.97 -27.49
N SER A 601 25.99 3.45 -26.54
CA SER A 601 25.52 2.64 -25.40
C SER A 601 24.51 1.56 -25.79
N ARG A 602 23.83 1.72 -26.93
CA ARG A 602 22.76 0.82 -27.36
C ARG A 602 23.32 -0.29 -28.25
N GLN A 603 23.69 -1.40 -27.64
CA GLN A 603 24.22 -2.58 -28.34
C GLN A 603 23.13 -3.33 -29.10
N TYR A 604 23.54 -4.02 -30.15
CA TYR A 604 22.71 -4.86 -31.00
C TYR A 604 23.17 -6.32 -30.93
N ASN A 605 22.21 -7.22 -30.65
CA ASN A 605 22.42 -8.66 -30.55
C ASN A 605 21.91 -9.36 -31.83
N PHE A 606 22.70 -9.34 -32.89
CA PHE A 606 22.29 -9.84 -34.22
C PHE A 606 21.91 -11.32 -34.24
N THR A 607 22.66 -12.18 -33.55
CA THR A 607 22.45 -13.63 -33.55
C THR A 607 21.07 -14.00 -33.00
N VAL A 608 20.66 -13.34 -31.92
CA VAL A 608 19.35 -13.51 -31.28
C VAL A 608 18.23 -12.99 -32.19
N ASP A 609 18.40 -11.80 -32.76
CA ASP A 609 17.41 -11.19 -33.64
C ASP A 609 17.22 -11.99 -34.95
N SER A 610 18.30 -12.48 -35.55
CA SER A 610 18.25 -13.32 -36.76
C SER A 610 17.47 -14.62 -36.52
N ARG A 611 17.68 -15.26 -35.37
CA ARG A 611 16.90 -16.42 -34.93
C ARG A 611 15.41 -16.05 -34.78
N ASP A 612 15.13 -14.92 -34.12
CA ASP A 612 13.76 -14.47 -33.85
C ASP A 612 13.01 -14.10 -35.14
N VAL A 613 13.68 -13.49 -36.12
CA VAL A 613 13.15 -13.28 -37.48
C VAL A 613 12.80 -14.59 -38.17
N THR A 614 13.59 -15.65 -37.96
CA THR A 614 13.29 -16.97 -38.55
C THR A 614 11.98 -17.52 -37.99
N TYR A 615 11.73 -17.34 -36.70
CA TYR A 615 10.44 -17.70 -36.09
C TYR A 615 9.31 -16.80 -36.55
N LEU A 616 9.52 -15.48 -36.63
CA LEU A 616 8.51 -14.55 -37.16
C LEU A 616 8.11 -14.91 -38.59
N LYS A 617 9.07 -15.24 -39.46
CA LYS A 617 8.80 -15.73 -40.82
C LYS A 617 7.96 -16.98 -40.83
N PHE A 618 8.19 -17.91 -39.89
CA PHE A 618 7.36 -19.11 -39.77
C PHE A 618 5.93 -18.75 -39.34
N ILE A 619 5.78 -17.87 -38.34
CA ILE A 619 4.48 -17.42 -37.81
C ILE A 619 3.64 -16.72 -38.90
N THR A 620 4.25 -15.87 -39.71
CA THR A 620 3.55 -15.06 -40.71
C THR A 620 3.37 -15.75 -42.06
N ARG A 621 4.14 -16.80 -42.37
CA ARG A 621 4.04 -17.54 -43.64
C ARG A 621 2.65 -18.12 -43.88
N ASP A 622 1.99 -18.57 -42.83
CA ASP A 622 0.65 -19.16 -42.90
C ASP A 622 -0.46 -18.10 -43.08
N ILE A 623 -0.16 -16.82 -42.81
CA ILE A 623 -1.08 -15.68 -42.98
C ILE A 623 -1.14 -15.24 -44.45
N VAL A 624 -0.07 -15.44 -45.22
CA VAL A 624 0.05 -15.02 -46.63
C VAL A 624 -0.52 -16.07 -47.60
N LEU A 625 -0.52 -17.35 -47.22
CA LEU A 625 -0.97 -18.44 -48.10
C LEU A 625 -2.50 -18.66 -48.11
N ASN A 626 -3.24 -18.02 -47.20
CA ASN A 626 -4.70 -18.12 -47.08
C ASN A 626 -5.42 -16.78 -47.35
N GLY A 627 -4.71 -15.78 -47.90
CA GLY A 627 -5.23 -14.44 -48.22
C GLY A 627 -5.62 -14.28 -49.68
#